data_AF-A0A8T5HWQ3-F1
#
_entry.id   AF-A0A8T5HWQ3-F1
#
_cell.length_a   1.000
_cell.length_b   1.000
_cell.length_c   1.000
_cell.angle_alpha   90.00
_cell.angle_beta   90.00
_cell.angle_gamma   90.00
#
_symmetry.space_group_name_H-M   'P 1'
#
loop_
_entity.id
_entity.type
_entity.pdbx_description
1 polymer ?
#
loop_
_entity_poly.entity_id
_entity_poly.type
_entity_poly.pdbx_seq_one_letter_code
_entity_poly.pdbx_strand_id
1 'polypeptide(L)' 'MSKERISEIQEMLFNLDRRIKPLEWDSSRNQINEFKKKTLDALRVEHSTLSDELKGLETSE' A
#
# COMPACT_ATOMS: atom_id res chain seq x y z
N MET A 1 0.25 -20.33 -10.49
CA MET A 1 -0.70 -19.91 -9.43
C MET A 1 -0.04 -19.16 -8.27
N SER A 2 0.73 -19.76 -7.33
CA SER A 2 1.29 -18.98 -6.19
C SER A 2 2.21 -17.84 -6.64
N LYS A 3 3.18 -18.13 -7.51
CA LYS A 3 4.22 -17.17 -7.95
C LYS A 3 3.70 -15.99 -8.79
N GLU A 4 2.70 -16.24 -9.64
CA GLU A 4 2.07 -15.18 -10.45
C GLU A 4 1.28 -14.23 -9.54
N ARG A 5 0.48 -14.78 -8.61
CA ARG A 5 -0.28 -13.99 -7.64
C ARG A 5 0.64 -13.18 -6.71
N ILE A 6 1.74 -13.77 -6.25
CA ILE A 6 2.77 -13.08 -5.47
C ILE A 6 3.35 -11.90 -6.27
N SER A 7 3.69 -12.12 -7.54
CA SER A 7 4.25 -11.07 -8.40
C SER A 7 3.25 -9.93 -8.64
N GLU A 8 1.97 -10.25 -8.86
CA GLU A 8 0.89 -9.26 -8.99
C GLU A 8 0.75 -8.41 -7.71
N ILE A 9 0.71 -9.05 -6.54
CA ILE A 9 0.56 -8.33 -5.26
C ILE A 9 1.78 -7.45 -5.01
N GLN A 10 2.99 -7.91 -5.32
CA GLN A 10 4.21 -7.10 -5.22
C GLN A 10 4.17 -5.87 -6.12
N GLU A 11 3.67 -6.01 -7.36
CA GLU A 11 3.49 -4.87 -8.28
C GLU A 11 2.44 -3.88 -7.76
N MET A 12 1.31 -4.38 -7.24
CA MET A 12 0.27 -3.54 -6.64
C MET A 12 0.80 -2.78 -5.42
N LEU A 13 1.53 -3.46 -4.53
CA LEU A 13 2.17 -2.83 -3.37
C LEU A 13 3.16 -1.74 -3.79
N PHE A 14 4.00 -2.00 -4.79
CA PHE A 14 4.93 -1.01 -5.34
C PHE A 14 4.20 0.24 -5.86
N ASN A 15 3.08 0.05 -6.58
CA ASN A 15 2.27 1.15 -7.09
C ASN A 15 1.58 1.94 -5.97
N LEU A 16 1.10 1.27 -4.92
CA LEU A 16 0.54 1.92 -3.73
C LEU A 16 1.60 2.76 -3.02
N ASP A 17 2.81 2.22 -2.85
CA ASP A 17 3.94 2.91 -2.25
C ASP A 17 4.27 4.23 -2.97
N ARG A 18 4.23 4.22 -4.30
CA ARG A 18 4.43 5.43 -5.13
C ARG A 18 3.36 6.49 -4.91
N ARG A 19 2.14 6.08 -4.53
CA ARG A 19 1.01 6.99 -4.23
C ARG A 19 1.03 7.47 -2.78
N ILE A 20 1.45 6.61 -1.85
CA ILE A 20 1.50 6.88 -0.41
C ILE A 20 2.65 7.85 -0.08
N LYS A 21 3.87 7.60 -0.57
CA LYS A 21 5.07 8.37 -0.19
C LYS A 21 4.94 9.89 -0.34
N PRO A 22 4.39 10.45 -1.45
CA PRO A 22 4.19 11.89 -1.57
C PRO A 22 3.18 12.44 -0.54
N LEU A 23 2.12 11.68 -0.26
CA LEU A 23 1.09 12.07 0.72
C LEU A 23 1.65 12.00 2.15
N GLU A 24 2.47 11.02 2.47
CA GLU A 24 3.19 10.95 3.75
C GLU A 24 4.16 12.10 3.92
N TRP A 25 4.87 12.47 2.85
CA TRP A 25 5.74 13.65 2.85
C TRP A 25 4.95 14.93 3.13
N ASP A 26 3.84 15.16 2.41
CA ASP A 26 2.91 16.28 2.67
C ASP A 26 2.42 16.26 4.13
N SER A 27 2.02 15.09 4.63
CA SER A 27 1.50 14.90 5.99
C SER A 27 2.54 15.19 7.07
N SER A 28 3.77 14.72 6.90
CA SER A 28 4.88 14.94 7.84
C SER A 28 5.23 16.42 8.03
N ARG A 29 4.87 17.26 7.05
CA ARG A 29 5.11 18.71 7.04
C ARG A 29 3.86 19.51 7.39
N ASN A 30 2.76 18.85 7.77
CA ASN A 30 1.46 19.47 7.99
C ASN A 30 0.95 20.26 6.76
N GLN A 31 1.30 19.81 5.55
CA GLN A 31 0.90 20.40 4.26
C GLN A 31 -0.21 19.61 3.57
N ILE A 32 -0.69 18.54 4.21
CA ILE A 32 -1.77 17.70 3.69
C ILE A 32 -3.14 18.31 4.03
N ASN A 33 -4.06 18.32 3.06
CA ASN A 33 -5.45 18.71 3.32
C ASN A 33 -6.30 17.49 3.74
N GLU A 34 -7.48 17.74 4.30
CA GLU A 34 -8.36 16.67 4.82
C GLU A 34 -8.77 15.65 3.76
N PHE A 35 -8.95 16.07 2.50
CA PHE A 35 -9.27 15.15 1.40
C PHE A 35 -8.10 14.19 1.13
N LYS A 36 -6.90 14.73 0.95
CA LYS A 36 -5.67 13.96 0.75
C LYS A 36 -5.34 13.07 1.94
N LYS A 37 -5.63 13.53 3.16
CA LYS A 37 -5.45 12.75 4.40
C LYS A 37 -6.36 11.52 4.41
N LYS A 38 -7.65 11.67 4.09
CA LYS A 38 -8.57 10.53 3.92
C LYS A 38 -8.10 9.58 2.82
N THR A 39 -7.58 10.10 1.71
CA THR A 39 -6.99 9.27 0.66
C THR A 39 -5.77 8.51 1.17
N LEU A 40 -4.86 9.15 1.90
CA LEU A 40 -3.69 8.52 2.50
C LEU A 40 -4.09 7.39 3.45
N ASP A 41 -5.08 7.61 4.31
CA ASP A 41 -5.58 6.60 5.23
C ASP A 41 -6.17 5.39 4.48
N ALA A 42 -6.97 5.63 3.44
CA ALA A 42 -7.52 4.56 2.60
C ALA A 42 -6.42 3.74 1.89
N LEU A 43 -5.41 4.43 1.32
CA LEU A 43 -4.29 3.76 0.65
C LEU A 43 -3.45 2.92 1.63
N ARG A 44 -3.26 3.39 2.87
CA ARG A 44 -2.56 2.63 3.92
C ARG A 44 -3.31 1.36 4.30
N VAL A 45 -4.64 1.42 4.39
CA VAL A 45 -5.48 0.23 4.64
C VAL A 45 -5.37 -0.77 3.50
N GLU A 46 -5.44 -0.30 2.25
CA GLU A 46 -5.26 -1.15 1.05
C GLU A 46 -3.87 -1.81 1.03
N HIS A 47 -2.82 -1.02 1.28
CA HIS A 47 -1.45 -1.51 1.36
C HIS A 47 -1.28 -2.56 2.48
N SER A 48 -1.84 -2.33 3.67
CA SER A 48 -1.80 -3.30 4.76
C SER A 48 -2.49 -4.61 4.38
N THR A 49 -3.67 -4.52 3.75
CA THR A 49 -4.46 -5.69 3.33
C THR A 49 -3.68 -6.55 2.33
N LEU A 50 -3.09 -5.93 1.31
CA LEU A 50 -2.29 -6.64 0.31
C LEU A 50 -0.98 -7.18 0.90
N SER A 51 -0.37 -6.48 1.87
CA SER A 51 0.82 -6.97 2.56
C SER A 51 0.52 -8.21 3.40
N ASP A 52 -0.64 -8.26 4.05
CA ASP A 52 -1.05 -9.43 4.83
C ASP A 52 -1.47 -10.60 3.91
N GLU A 53 -2.11 -10.33 2.77
CA GLU A 53 -2.34 -11.35 1.72
C GLU A 53 -1.03 -11.94 1.22
N LEU A 54 -0.03 -11.10 0.91
CA LEU A 54 1.29 -11.53 0.45
C LEU A 54 1.96 -12.43 1.48
N LYS A 55 2.01 -12.03 2.75
CA LYS A 55 2.58 -12.84 3.83
C LYS A 55 1.87 -14.18 3.96
N GLY A 56 0.53 -14.20 3.84
CA GLY A 56 -0.26 -15.42 3.88
C GLY A 56 0.09 -16.40 2.76
N LEU A 57 0.35 -15.88 1.55
CA LEU A 57 0.77 -16.67 0.41
C LEU A 57 2.20 -17.18 0.54
N GLU A 58 3.13 -16.36 1.04
CA GLU A 58 4.54 -16.73 1.26
C GLU A 58 4.72 -17.76 2.39
N THR A 59 3.83 -17.76 3.39
CA THR A 59 3.88 -18.70 4.53
C THR A 59 3.12 -20.00 4.29
N SER A 60 2.27 -20.06 3.27
CA SER A 60 1.51 -21.26 2.89
C SER A 60 2.23 -22.11 1.82
N GLU A 61 3.44 -21.72 1.41
CA GLU A 61 4.31 -22.41 0.46
C GLU A 61 5.40 -23.22 1.19
#